data_AF-A0A7C7TWL7-F1
#
_entry.id   AF-A0A7C7TWL7-F1
#
_cell.length_a   1.000
_cell.length_b   1.000
_cell.length_c   1.000
_cell.angle_alpha   90.00
_cell.angle_beta   90.00
_cell.angle_gamma   90.00
#
_symmetry.space_group_name_H-M   'P 1'
#
loop_
_entity.id
_entity.type
_entity.pdbx_description
1 polymer ?
#
loop_
_entity_poly.entity_id
_entity_poly.type
_entity_poly.pdbx_seq_one_letter_code
_entity_poly.pdbx_strand_id
1 'polypeptide(L)' 'MVTSTPNPTATSAPAPTATTLSGFDPFGEDRNCGDFTTWADAQNFFIAAGGPNDDPHQLDGGNDGTPCESLPGAP' A
#
# COMPACT_ATOMS: atom_id res chain seq x y z
N MET A 1 -8.28 7.41 34.30
CA MET A 1 -8.65 8.19 33.08
C MET A 1 -7.63 7.79 32.03
N VAL A 2 -8.10 7.29 30.89
CA VAL A 2 -7.41 6.27 30.06
C VAL A 2 -5.95 6.61 29.76
N THR A 3 -5.08 5.67 30.10
CA THR A 3 -3.66 5.66 29.75
C THR A 3 -3.52 5.39 28.25
N SER A 4 -3.43 6.45 27.45
CA SER A 4 -3.00 6.34 26.05
C SER A 4 -1.48 6.22 26.03
N THR A 5 -1.01 4.97 26.09
CA THR A 5 0.31 4.61 25.59
C THR A 5 0.47 5.16 24.17
N PRO A 6 1.57 5.85 23.82
CA PRO A 6 1.92 6.02 22.42
C PRO A 6 2.22 4.63 21.88
N ASN A 7 1.37 4.15 20.98
CA ASN A 7 1.57 2.88 20.30
C ASN A 7 2.63 3.12 19.22
N PRO A 8 3.88 2.61 19.32
CA PRO A 8 4.77 2.63 18.19
C PRO A 8 4.32 1.52 17.23
N THR A 9 3.30 1.78 16.42
CA THR A 9 2.99 0.95 15.23
C THR A 9 3.38 1.73 13.99
N ALA A 10 4.64 2.15 13.96
CA ALA A 10 5.43 2.08 12.75
C ALA A 10 6.14 0.73 12.80
N THR A 11 5.39 -0.35 12.55
CA THR A 11 6.00 -1.68 12.36
C THR A 11 6.62 -1.69 10.99
N SER A 12 7.94 -1.69 10.99
CA SER A 12 8.82 -1.97 9.86
C SER A 12 8.36 -3.22 9.07
N ALA A 13 7.71 -3.02 7.94
CA ALA A 13 7.70 -3.97 6.83
C ALA A 13 8.88 -3.62 5.90
N PRO A 14 9.59 -4.62 5.34
CA PRO A 14 10.89 -4.41 4.70
C PRO A 14 10.74 -3.43 3.54
N ALA A 15 11.65 -2.48 3.43
CA ALA A 15 11.79 -1.65 2.22
C ALA A 15 11.83 -2.60 1.01
N PRO A 16 10.80 -2.64 0.15
CA PRO A 16 10.87 -3.44 -1.04
C PRO A 16 11.96 -2.80 -1.87
N THR A 17 13.01 -3.57 -2.09
CA THR A 17 14.04 -3.27 -3.06
C THR A 17 13.28 -2.99 -4.35
N ALA A 18 13.26 -1.73 -4.77
CA ALA A 18 12.61 -1.24 -5.99
C ALA A 18 13.36 -1.81 -7.21
N THR A 19 13.31 -3.13 -7.36
CA THR A 19 13.82 -3.82 -8.52
C THR A 19 12.59 -4.24 -9.30
N THR A 20 12.05 -3.27 -10.04
CA THR A 20 11.35 -3.58 -11.30
C THR A 20 10.16 -4.54 -11.13
N LEU A 21 9.02 -4.03 -10.63
CA LEU A 21 7.72 -4.50 -11.10
C LEU A 21 7.64 -4.08 -12.57
N SER A 22 8.05 -4.98 -13.47
CA SER A 22 8.49 -4.77 -14.86
C SER A 22 7.47 -4.20 -15.85
N GLY A 23 6.58 -3.30 -15.45
CA GLY A 23 5.62 -2.68 -16.35
C GLY A 23 4.59 -1.74 -15.73
N PHE A 24 4.63 -1.48 -14.42
CA PHE A 24 3.65 -0.58 -13.81
C PHE A 24 4.28 0.78 -13.52
N ASP A 25 3.74 1.81 -14.18
CA ASP A 25 4.08 3.20 -13.90
C ASP A 25 3.19 3.69 -12.74
N PRO A 26 3.75 3.99 -11.56
CA PRO A 26 3.01 4.45 -10.40
C PRO A 26 2.43 5.86 -10.54
N PHE A 27 2.75 6.58 -11.61
CA PHE A 27 2.14 7.86 -11.96
C PHE A 27 1.46 7.80 -13.33
N GLY A 28 1.31 6.59 -13.88
CA GLY A 28 0.75 6.34 -15.20
C GLY A 28 -0.74 6.05 -15.16
N GLU A 29 -1.14 4.98 -15.83
CA GLU A 29 -2.54 4.56 -15.90
C GLU A 29 -3.08 4.13 -14.53
N ASP A 30 -4.39 4.31 -14.35
CA ASP A 30 -5.08 3.87 -13.14
C ASP A 30 -4.94 2.36 -12.94
N ARG A 31 -4.58 1.94 -11.71
CA ARG A 31 -4.46 0.54 -11.32
C ARG A 31 -5.41 0.29 -10.18
N ASN A 32 -6.06 -0.87 -10.21
CA ASN A 32 -7.04 -1.28 -9.22
C ASN A 32 -6.53 -2.52 -8.47
N CYS A 33 -7.15 -2.87 -7.35
CA CYS A 33 -6.71 -4.06 -6.60
C CYS A 33 -6.73 -5.36 -7.41
N GLY A 34 -7.65 -5.51 -8.38
CA GLY A 34 -7.72 -6.68 -9.27
C GLY A 34 -6.55 -6.80 -10.25
N ASP A 35 -5.73 -5.76 -10.38
CA ASP A 35 -4.53 -5.75 -11.21
C ASP A 35 -3.31 -6.40 -10.54
N PHE A 36 -3.38 -6.60 -9.22
CA PHE A 36 -2.32 -7.19 -8.44
C PHE A 36 -2.72 -8.60 -8.03
N THR A 37 -1.74 -9.51 -8.08
CA THR A 37 -1.96 -10.90 -7.67
C THR A 37 -1.83 -11.07 -6.16
N THR A 38 -1.06 -10.20 -5.50
CA THR A 38 -0.79 -10.25 -4.06
C THR A 38 -0.92 -8.88 -3.43
N TRP A 39 -1.28 -8.84 -2.15
CA TRP A 39 -1.30 -7.59 -1.38
C TRP A 39 0.08 -6.91 -1.37
N ALA A 40 1.16 -7.68 -1.29
CA ALA A 40 2.52 -7.14 -1.26
C ALA A 40 2.86 -6.35 -2.54
N ASP A 41 2.42 -6.81 -3.71
CA ASP A 41 2.63 -6.09 -4.98
C ASP A 41 1.80 -4.79 -5.02
N ALA A 42 0.54 -4.85 -4.59
CA ALA A 42 -0.35 -3.69 -4.51
C ALA A 42 0.19 -2.64 -3.53
N GLN A 43 0.65 -3.08 -2.36
CA GLN A 43 1.26 -2.24 -1.34
C GLN A 43 2.51 -1.52 -1.86
N ASN A 44 3.36 -2.24 -2.61
CA ASN A 44 4.55 -1.66 -3.18
C ASN A 44 4.23 -0.59 -4.24
N PHE A 45 3.27 -0.88 -5.12
CA PHE A 45 2.80 0.09 -6.11
C PHE A 45 2.15 1.32 -5.46
N PHE A 46 1.29 1.12 -4.47
CA PHE A 46 0.66 2.20 -3.70
C PHE A 46 1.70 3.13 -3.08
N ILE A 47 2.72 2.60 -2.39
CA ILE A 47 3.80 3.42 -1.82
C ILE A 47 4.55 4.18 -2.92
N ALA A 48 4.82 3.53 -4.06
CA ALA A 48 5.51 4.16 -5.18
C ALA A 48 4.71 5.29 -5.83
N ALA A 49 3.37 5.20 -5.82
CA ALA A 49 2.46 6.19 -6.38
C ALA A 49 2.21 7.42 -5.48
N GLY A 50 2.63 7.35 -4.21
CA GLY A 50 2.43 8.42 -3.21
C GLY A 50 1.98 7.90 -1.85
N GLY A 51 1.43 6.69 -1.81
CA GLY A 51 1.00 6.00 -0.60
C GLY A 51 -0.20 6.68 0.07
N PRO A 52 -0.34 6.58 1.39
CA PRO A 52 -1.54 7.07 2.08
C PRO A 52 -1.67 8.61 2.11
N ASN A 53 -0.62 9.34 1.74
CA ASN A 53 -0.69 10.79 1.60
C ASN A 53 -1.29 11.21 0.25
N ASP A 54 -1.05 10.39 -0.78
CA ASP A 54 -1.44 10.66 -2.16
C ASP A 54 -1.77 9.29 -2.78
N ASP A 55 -3.06 8.95 -2.75
CA ASP A 55 -3.61 7.71 -3.33
C ASP A 55 -4.35 8.03 -4.64
N PRO A 56 -3.62 8.38 -5.73
CA PRO A 56 -4.24 8.74 -7.01
C PRO A 56 -4.98 7.55 -7.64
N HIS A 57 -4.62 6.33 -7.25
CA HIS A 57 -5.16 5.07 -7.76
C HIS A 57 -6.29 4.51 -6.88
N GLN A 58 -6.64 5.20 -5.78
CA GLN A 58 -7.70 4.79 -4.85
C GLN A 58 -7.59 3.32 -4.41
N LEU A 59 -6.35 2.85 -4.22
CA LEU A 59 -6.06 1.48 -3.80
C LEU A 59 -6.39 1.28 -2.32
N ASP A 60 -6.36 2.35 -1.54
CA ASP A 60 -6.76 2.42 -0.14
C ASP A 60 -8.02 3.29 0.00
N GLY A 61 -9.17 2.73 -0.40
CA GLY A 61 -10.45 3.42 -0.25
C GLY A 61 -10.85 3.68 1.21
N GLY A 62 -10.21 3.00 2.18
CA GLY A 62 -10.39 3.21 3.61
C GLY A 62 -9.56 4.36 4.18
N ASN A 63 -8.51 4.78 3.46
CA ASN A 63 -7.49 5.71 3.93
C ASN A 63 -6.88 5.31 5.28
N ASP A 64 -6.76 4.01 5.53
CA ASP A 64 -6.18 3.48 6.76
C ASP A 64 -4.68 3.13 6.64
N GLY A 65 -4.12 3.34 5.45
CA GLY A 65 -2.74 3.04 5.10
C GLY A 65 -2.53 1.67 4.49
N THR A 66 -3.59 0.87 4.33
CA THR A 66 -3.54 -0.50 3.84
C THR A 66 -4.26 -0.63 2.51
N PRO A 67 -3.54 -0.58 1.38
CA PRO A 67 -4.18 -0.74 0.08
C PRO A 67 -4.64 -2.17 -0.12
N CYS A 68 -5.76 -2.34 -0.82
CA CYS A 68 -6.21 -3.63 -1.34
C CYS A 68 -6.26 -4.77 -0.30
N GLU A 69 -6.88 -4.53 0.86
CA GLU A 69 -7.06 -5.51 1.94
C GLU A 69 -7.79 -6.80 1.50
N SER A 70 -8.50 -6.75 0.37
CA SER A 70 -9.15 -7.92 -0.22
C SER A 70 -8.19 -8.89 -0.91
N LEU A 71 -6.93 -8.51 -1.14
CA LEU A 71 -5.95 -9.37 -1.79
C LEU A 71 -5.35 -10.40 -0.84
N PRO A 72 -4.98 -11.59 -1.34
CA PRO A 72 -4.32 -12.59 -0.52
C PRO A 72 -2.99 -12.06 0.03
N GLY A 73 -2.82 -12.21 1.35
CA GLY A 73 -1.65 -11.74 2.08
C GLY A 73 -1.78 -10.35 2.71
N ALA A 74 -2.96 -9.73 2.67
CA ALA A 74 -3.27 -8.54 3.44
C ALA A 74 -3.20 -8.80 4.97
N PRO A 75 -2.80 -7.81 5.78
CA PRO A 75 -2.66 -7.91 7.24
C PRO A 75 -3.98 -8.11 8.01
#